data_AF-A0A0B1TM97-F1
#
_entry.id   AF-A0A0B1TM97-F1
#
_cell.length_a   1.000
_cell.length_b   1.000
_cell.length_c   1.000
_cell.angle_alpha   90.00
_cell.angle_beta   90.00
_cell.angle_gamma   90.00
#
_symmetry.space_group_name_H-M   'P 1'
#
loop_
_entity.id
_entity.type
_entity.pdbx_description
1 polymer ?
#
loop_
_entity_poly.entity_id
_entity_poly.type
_entity_poly.pdbx_seq_one_letter_code
_entity_poly.pdbx_strand_id
1 'polypeptide(L)'
;MRFSAPPISKDAQHILVNFDRNFLPAHPEDSILPLRVFKLTATDKMWIADRIGVFANYTNHPEVARISEATEDAVEIMFRVRRPAIICMTTAGLLNATDLGGIFKGRLTGCRVVIGDEASQIPEPAFAAIAARFPDARHIYIGNVNQLNPHVRCPRNSKAALLEARGTMDILLRRNVPLGPLLTTFRAHTALNELPSQLFYDGTLIGGTSPNERRLL
;
A
#
# COMPACT_ATOMS: atom_id res chain seq x y z
N MET A 1 0.46 3.71 -4.24
CA MET A 1 0.77 3.70 -5.68
C MET A 1 0.70 5.11 -6.29
N ARG A 2 1.83 5.71 -6.71
CA ARG A 2 1.81 6.90 -7.60
C ARG A 2 1.80 6.39 -9.03
N PHE A 3 0.67 6.49 -9.72
CA PHE A 3 0.61 6.35 -11.17
C PHE A 3 1.07 7.66 -11.80
N SER A 4 2.38 7.91 -11.80
CA SER A 4 2.98 9.10 -12.43
C SER A 4 3.45 8.86 -13.86
N ALA A 5 2.94 7.81 -14.52
CA ALA A 5 3.09 7.62 -15.96
C ALA A 5 1.73 7.21 -16.55
N PRO A 6 1.32 7.77 -17.70
CA PRO A 6 0.13 7.31 -18.39
C PRO A 6 0.29 5.82 -18.75
N PRO A 7 -0.78 5.02 -18.69
CA PRO A 7 -0.73 3.62 -19.09
C PRO A 7 -0.27 3.52 -20.55
N ILE A 8 0.79 2.74 -20.77
CA ILE A 8 1.41 2.55 -22.09
C ILE A 8 0.45 1.86 -23.07
N SER A 9 -0.54 1.11 -22.56
CA SER A 9 -1.60 0.48 -23.36
C SER A 9 -2.97 0.76 -22.75
N LYS A 10 -3.88 1.30 -23.57
CA LYS A 10 -5.30 1.51 -23.21
C LYS A 10 -6.02 0.19 -22.97
N ASP A 11 -5.61 -0.88 -23.66
CA ASP A 11 -6.21 -2.21 -23.51
C ASP A 11 -5.80 -2.85 -22.19
N ALA A 12 -4.52 -2.74 -21.79
CA ALA A 12 -4.05 -3.21 -20.49
C ALA A 12 -4.71 -2.44 -19.34
N GLN A 13 -4.90 -1.13 -19.51
CA GLN A 13 -5.70 -0.32 -18.58
C GLN A 13 -7.14 -0.81 -18.52
N HIS A 14 -7.78 -1.09 -19.66
CA HIS A 14 -9.17 -1.55 -19.70
C HIS A 14 -9.32 -2.94 -19.07
N ILE A 15 -8.37 -3.84 -19.28
CA ILE A 15 -8.32 -5.17 -18.64
C ILE A 15 -8.16 -5.02 -17.13
N LEU A 16 -7.20 -4.22 -16.66
CA LEU A 16 -6.99 -3.99 -15.24
C LEU A 16 -8.22 -3.34 -14.59
N VAL A 17 -8.79 -2.31 -15.21
CA VAL A 17 -10.02 -1.64 -14.76
C VAL A 17 -11.20 -2.62 -14.75
N ASN A 18 -11.33 -3.51 -15.72
CA ASN A 18 -12.42 -4.50 -15.74
C ASN A 18 -12.22 -5.61 -14.71
N PHE A 19 -10.97 -6.03 -14.46
CA PHE A 19 -10.68 -6.91 -13.32
C PHE A 19 -11.03 -6.21 -12.01
N ASP A 20 -10.59 -4.97 -11.81
CA ASP A 20 -10.85 -4.19 -10.60
C ASP A 20 -12.35 -3.89 -10.40
N ARG A 21 -13.10 -3.65 -11.49
CA ARG A 21 -14.57 -3.46 -11.51
C ARG A 21 -15.34 -4.69 -11.03
N ASN A 22 -14.80 -5.89 -11.26
CA ASN A 22 -15.40 -7.13 -10.73
C ASN A 22 -15.23 -7.26 -9.21
N PHE A 23 -14.35 -6.46 -8.60
CA PHE A 23 -14.07 -6.47 -7.16
C PHE A 23 -14.55 -5.20 -6.43
N LEU A 24 -14.58 -4.06 -7.11
CA LEU A 24 -14.98 -2.75 -6.60
C LEU A 24 -15.91 -2.07 -7.62
N PRO A 25 -17.10 -1.55 -7.23
CA PRO A 25 -17.85 -0.67 -8.12
C PRO A 25 -17.04 0.64 -8.33
N ALA A 26 -16.30 0.71 -9.43
CA ALA A 26 -15.51 1.88 -9.80
C ALA A 26 -16.35 2.81 -10.69
N HIS A 27 -16.65 4.00 -10.18
CA HIS A 27 -17.22 5.14 -10.91
C HIS A 27 -16.06 6.03 -11.42
N PRO A 28 -15.54 5.80 -12.64
CA PRO A 28 -14.41 6.57 -13.16
C PRO A 28 -14.72 8.06 -13.33
N GLU A 29 -15.98 8.45 -13.47
CA GLU A 29 -16.42 9.86 -13.44
C GLU A 29 -16.14 10.57 -12.11
N ASP A 30 -15.96 9.83 -11.00
CA ASP A 30 -15.67 10.38 -9.67
C ASP A 30 -14.16 10.44 -9.34
N SER A 31 -13.31 10.16 -10.34
CA SER A 31 -11.85 10.21 -10.19
C SER A 31 -11.37 11.60 -9.76
N ILE A 32 -10.69 11.69 -8.61
CA ILE A 32 -10.04 12.92 -8.16
C ILE A 32 -8.96 13.32 -9.19
N LEU A 33 -9.16 14.49 -9.81
CA LEU A 33 -8.21 15.15 -10.72
C LEU A 33 -6.82 15.34 -10.06
N PRO A 34 -5.75 15.58 -10.85
CA PRO A 34 -4.40 15.75 -10.32
C PRO A 34 -4.38 16.80 -9.21
N LEU A 35 -3.87 16.42 -8.03
CA LEU A 35 -3.65 17.32 -6.91
C LEU A 35 -2.88 18.56 -7.41
N ARG A 36 -3.50 19.74 -7.36
CA ARG A 36 -2.80 21.01 -7.56
C ARG A 36 -1.64 21.07 -6.57
N VAL A 37 -0.42 21.18 -7.08
CA VAL A 37 0.77 21.38 -6.26
C VAL A 37 0.81 22.84 -5.84
N PHE A 38 0.44 23.11 -4.60
CA PHE A 38 0.56 24.45 -4.01
C PHE A 38 2.02 24.69 -3.56
N LYS A 39 2.47 25.95 -3.63
CA LYS A 39 3.73 26.35 -3.00
C LYS A 39 3.56 26.19 -1.49
N LEU A 40 4.46 25.43 -0.87
CA LEU A 40 4.49 25.22 0.58
C LEU A 40 4.52 26.56 1.31
N THR A 41 3.62 26.75 2.27
CA THR A 41 3.61 27.91 3.15
C THR A 41 4.84 27.88 4.08
N ALA A 42 5.14 28.99 4.76
CA ALA A 42 6.23 29.01 5.74
C ALA A 42 6.01 27.97 6.85
N THR A 43 4.76 27.81 7.30
CA THR A 43 4.35 26.79 8.28
C THR A 43 4.56 25.38 7.76
N ASP A 44 4.20 25.09 6.51
CA ASP A 44 4.43 23.76 5.92
C ASP A 44 5.92 23.46 5.78
N LYS A 45 6.74 24.46 5.43
CA LYS A 45 8.20 24.29 5.34
C LYS A 45 8.81 24.00 6.71
N MET A 46 8.34 24.67 7.76
CA MET A 46 8.78 24.40 9.14
C MET A 46 8.35 23.01 9.59
N TRP A 47 7.10 22.62 9.30
CA TRP A 47 6.58 21.27 9.59
C TRP A 47 7.34 20.17 8.83
N ILE A 48 7.70 20.40 7.57
CA ILE A 48 8.50 19.46 6.77
C ILE A 48 9.94 19.40 7.30
N ALA A 49 10.55 20.54 7.64
CA ALA A 49 11.90 20.59 8.18
C ALA A 49 12.03 19.84 9.52
N ASP A 50 11.01 19.94 10.37
CA ASP A 50 10.87 19.16 11.61
C ASP A 50 10.86 17.64 11.34
N ARG A 51 10.22 17.21 10.25
CA ARG A 51 10.08 15.78 9.88
C ARG A 51 11.19 15.23 8.98
N ILE A 52 12.08 16.07 8.48
CA ILE A 52 13.28 15.67 7.72
C ILE A 52 14.41 15.22 8.66
N GLY A 53 14.40 15.64 9.93
CA GLY A 53 15.36 15.21 10.95
C GLY A 53 15.18 13.76 11.41
N VAL A 54 16.01 13.32 12.37
CA VAL A 54 15.83 12.04 13.06
C VAL A 54 14.43 12.05 13.69
N PHE A 55 13.61 11.05 13.39
CA PHE A 55 12.19 10.91 13.77
C PHE A 55 11.99 10.71 15.29
N ALA A 56 12.60 11.55 16.12
CA ALA A 56 12.61 11.49 17.57
C ALA A 56 11.49 12.32 18.21
N ASN A 57 10.70 13.05 17.43
CA ASN A 57 9.68 13.97 17.97
C ASN A 57 8.56 13.24 18.73
N TYR A 58 8.23 12.00 18.35
CA TYR A 58 7.32 11.13 19.13
C TYR A 58 7.90 10.73 20.49
N THR A 59 9.23 10.71 20.62
CA THR A 59 9.94 10.32 21.84
C THR A 59 10.25 11.52 22.73
N ASN A 60 10.58 12.66 22.12
CA ASN A 60 11.07 13.84 22.82
C ASN A 60 9.96 14.86 23.15
N HIS A 61 8.92 14.95 22.32
CA HIS A 61 7.83 15.93 22.45
C HIS A 61 6.46 15.33 22.09
N PRO A 62 5.96 14.36 22.87
CA PRO A 62 4.70 13.66 22.58
C PRO A 62 3.49 14.60 22.54
N GLU A 63 3.53 15.72 23.28
CA GLU A 63 2.48 16.76 23.24
C GLU A 63 2.40 17.54 21.93
N VAL A 64 3.49 17.67 21.18
CA VAL A 64 3.51 18.38 19.88
C VAL A 64 3.29 17.40 18.71
N ALA A 65 3.62 16.12 18.91
CA ALA A 65 3.30 15.03 18.00
C ALA A 65 1.83 14.57 18.08
N ARG A 66 1.08 15.03 19.08
CA ARG A 66 -0.37 14.84 19.17
C ARG A 66 -1.04 15.40 17.92
N ILE A 67 -2.01 14.66 17.42
CA ILE A 67 -2.90 15.12 16.37
C ILE A 67 -3.48 16.47 16.81
N SER A 68 -3.30 17.51 16.00
CA SER A 68 -3.85 18.81 16.35
C SER A 68 -5.38 18.72 16.41
N GLU A 69 -6.00 19.48 17.30
CA GLU A 69 -7.46 19.57 17.43
C GLU A 69 -8.11 19.86 16.06
N ALA A 70 -7.49 20.73 15.26
CA ALA A 70 -7.90 21.01 13.88
C ALA A 70 -7.92 19.78 12.94
N THR A 71 -7.04 18.80 13.17
CA THR A 71 -7.01 17.56 12.38
C THR A 71 -8.11 16.59 12.82
N GLU A 72 -8.42 16.53 14.13
CA GLU A 72 -9.54 15.74 14.63
C GLU A 72 -10.87 16.29 14.11
N ASP A 73 -11.05 17.62 14.17
CA ASP A 73 -12.21 18.32 13.62
C ASP A 73 -12.35 18.09 12.11
N ALA A 74 -11.25 18.17 11.37
CA ALA A 74 -11.26 17.91 9.92
C ALA A 74 -11.71 16.47 9.61
N VAL A 75 -11.24 15.49 10.38
CA VAL A 75 -11.69 14.09 10.24
C VAL A 75 -13.17 13.95 10.60
N GLU A 76 -13.64 14.59 11.66
CA GLU A 76 -15.05 14.54 12.02
C GLU A 76 -15.94 15.14 10.92
N ILE A 77 -15.61 16.34 10.45
CA ILE A 77 -16.33 17.03 9.37
C ILE A 77 -16.31 16.17 8.10
N MET A 78 -15.17 15.55 7.77
CA MET A 78 -15.06 14.64 6.63
C MET A 78 -16.08 13.50 6.74
N PHE A 79 -16.13 12.78 7.87
CA PHE A 79 -17.06 11.66 8.02
C PHE A 79 -18.53 12.10 8.12
N ARG A 80 -18.81 13.31 8.59
CA ARG A 80 -20.17 13.87 8.72
C ARG A 80 -20.72 14.42 7.40
N VAL A 81 -19.90 15.17 6.67
CA VAL A 81 -20.33 15.93 5.48
C VAL A 81 -20.07 15.15 4.20
N ARG A 82 -18.91 14.48 4.09
CA ARG A 82 -18.51 13.75 2.89
C ARG A 82 -17.68 12.53 3.26
N ARG A 83 -18.35 11.47 3.70
CA ARG A 83 -17.70 10.22 4.11
C ARG A 83 -16.79 9.72 2.98
N PRO A 84 -15.49 9.47 3.26
CA PRO A 84 -14.56 9.04 2.23
C PRO A 84 -14.94 7.64 1.74
N ALA A 85 -14.94 7.45 0.42
CA ALA A 85 -15.15 6.14 -0.19
C ALA A 85 -13.90 5.24 -0.06
N ILE A 86 -12.71 5.86 -0.11
CA ILE A 86 -11.40 5.19 -0.01
C ILE A 86 -10.52 5.96 0.95
N ILE A 87 -9.82 5.25 1.83
CA ILE A 87 -8.81 5.82 2.72
C ILE A 87 -7.51 5.07 2.51
N CYS A 88 -6.45 5.81 2.16
CA CYS A 88 -5.12 5.26 1.94
C CYS A 88 -4.20 5.62 3.11
N MET A 89 -3.50 4.63 3.66
CA MET A 89 -2.56 4.81 4.75
C MET A 89 -1.51 3.70 4.73
N THR A 90 -0.37 3.94 5.36
CA THR A 90 0.63 2.90 5.59
C THR A 90 0.10 1.90 6.62
N THR A 91 0.65 0.68 6.65
CA THR A 91 0.31 -0.33 7.66
C THR A 91 0.41 0.19 9.09
N ALA A 92 1.51 0.87 9.43
CA ALA A 92 1.68 1.49 10.74
C ALA A 92 0.67 2.63 10.98
N GLY A 93 0.38 3.43 9.95
CA GLY A 93 -0.63 4.49 10.02
C GLY A 93 -2.02 3.94 10.34
N LEU A 94 -2.42 2.83 9.70
CA LEU A 94 -3.68 2.14 9.98
C LEU A 94 -3.74 1.64 11.42
N LEU A 95 -2.68 0.97 11.87
CA LEU A 95 -2.61 0.42 13.22
C LEU A 95 -2.60 1.51 14.30
N ASN A 96 -2.00 2.66 14.04
CA ASN A 96 -2.01 3.76 15.01
C ASN A 96 -3.35 4.52 14.97
N ALA A 97 -3.90 4.78 13.78
CA ALA A 97 -5.08 5.60 13.62
C ALA A 97 -6.38 4.91 14.05
N THR A 98 -6.41 3.57 14.10
CA THR A 98 -7.58 2.80 14.54
C THR A 98 -7.45 2.24 15.96
N ASP A 99 -6.38 2.58 16.67
CA ASP A 99 -6.22 2.22 18.08
C ASP A 99 -7.18 3.01 19.00
N LEU A 100 -7.25 2.66 20.29
CA LEU A 100 -8.14 3.28 21.27
C LEU A 100 -7.95 4.80 21.45
N GLY A 101 -6.83 5.36 21.02
CA GLY A 101 -6.55 6.80 20.99
C GLY A 101 -6.33 7.38 19.58
N GLY A 102 -6.60 6.59 18.53
CA GLY A 102 -6.37 7.00 17.15
C GLY A 102 -7.51 7.84 16.57
N ILE A 103 -7.20 8.70 15.60
CA ILE A 103 -8.16 9.60 14.92
C ILE A 103 -9.36 8.90 14.27
N PHE A 104 -9.20 7.63 13.91
CA PHE A 104 -10.23 6.81 13.28
C PHE A 104 -10.82 5.75 14.22
N LYS A 105 -10.61 5.87 15.53
CA LYS A 105 -11.20 4.96 16.53
C LYS A 105 -12.70 4.82 16.30
N GLY A 106 -13.15 3.59 16.06
CA GLY A 106 -14.56 3.27 15.81
C GLY A 106 -15.14 3.80 14.49
N ARG A 107 -14.43 4.69 13.77
CA ARG A 107 -14.92 5.33 12.54
C ARG A 107 -14.84 4.42 11.31
N LEU A 108 -13.98 3.39 11.34
CA LEU A 108 -13.79 2.42 10.25
C LEU A 108 -14.46 1.07 10.47
N THR A 109 -15.32 0.92 11.49
CA THR A 109 -16.04 -0.32 11.81
C THR A 109 -16.91 -0.85 10.67
N GLY A 110 -17.39 0.03 9.78
CA GLY A 110 -18.14 -0.35 8.58
C GLY A 110 -17.29 -0.64 7.34
N CYS A 111 -15.96 -0.71 7.47
CA CYS A 111 -15.08 -1.00 6.34
C CYS A 111 -15.29 -2.44 5.86
N ARG A 112 -15.75 -2.62 4.62
CA ARG A 112 -16.06 -3.93 4.05
C ARG A 112 -14.91 -4.56 3.26
N VAL A 113 -13.89 -3.77 2.90
CA VAL A 113 -12.77 -4.23 2.07
C VAL A 113 -11.48 -3.60 2.58
N VAL A 114 -10.46 -4.43 2.81
CA VAL A 114 -9.10 -4.00 3.14
C VAL A 114 -8.17 -4.49 2.04
N ILE A 115 -7.42 -3.56 1.45
CA ILE A 115 -6.41 -3.85 0.42
C ILE A 115 -5.03 -3.57 1.00
N GLY A 116 -4.19 -4.61 1.10
CA GLY A 116 -2.78 -4.48 1.45
C GLY A 116 -1.91 -4.53 0.21
N ASP A 117 -1.33 -3.40 -0.17
CA ASP A 117 -0.31 -3.29 -1.22
C ASP A 117 1.08 -3.60 -0.65
N GLU A 118 2.02 -4.04 -1.50
CA GLU A 118 3.36 -4.50 -1.09
C GLU A 118 3.32 -5.53 0.06
N ALA A 119 2.34 -6.43 0.03
CA ALA A 119 2.00 -7.32 1.14
C ALA A 119 3.12 -8.30 1.53
N SER A 120 4.07 -8.57 0.64
CA SER A 120 5.28 -9.35 0.98
C SER A 120 6.13 -8.66 2.05
N GLN A 121 6.03 -7.34 2.19
CA GLN A 121 6.76 -6.54 3.17
C GLN A 121 5.97 -6.30 4.47
N ILE A 122 4.70 -6.71 4.54
CA ILE A 122 3.89 -6.62 5.77
C ILE A 122 4.23 -7.81 6.68
N PRO A 123 4.73 -7.60 7.90
CA PRO A 123 5.07 -8.68 8.81
C PRO A 123 3.81 -9.33 9.40
N GLU A 124 3.90 -10.62 9.71
CA GLU A 124 2.84 -11.46 10.30
C GLU A 124 2.05 -10.78 11.42
N PRO A 125 2.68 -10.17 12.45
CA PRO A 125 1.93 -9.58 13.56
C PRO A 125 1.10 -8.38 13.13
N ALA A 126 1.59 -7.59 12.16
CA ALA A 126 0.84 -6.47 11.61
C ALA A 126 -0.36 -6.96 10.80
N PHE A 127 -0.20 -8.01 10.00
CA PHE A 127 -1.31 -8.65 9.29
C PHE A 127 -2.38 -9.17 10.26
N ALA A 128 -1.97 -9.92 11.29
CA ALA A 128 -2.89 -10.43 12.32
C ALA A 128 -3.66 -9.29 13.01
N ALA A 129 -2.97 -8.18 13.35
CA ALA A 129 -3.61 -7.02 13.95
C ALA A 129 -4.61 -6.34 13.00
N ILE A 130 -4.32 -6.25 11.69
CA ILE A 130 -5.27 -5.73 10.70
C ILE A 130 -6.49 -6.66 10.62
N ALA A 131 -6.29 -7.97 10.50
CA ALA A 131 -7.39 -8.94 10.41
C ALA A 131 -8.29 -8.91 11.65
N ALA A 132 -7.72 -8.77 12.84
CA ALA A 132 -8.48 -8.67 14.09
C ALA A 132 -9.29 -7.37 14.20
N ARG A 133 -8.82 -6.26 13.59
CA ARG A 133 -9.51 -4.97 13.60
C ARG A 133 -10.62 -4.87 12.57
N PHE A 134 -10.54 -5.67 11.51
CA PHE A 134 -11.49 -5.69 10.41
C PHE A 134 -12.01 -7.12 10.16
N PRO A 135 -12.58 -7.79 11.17
CA PRO A 135 -12.92 -9.22 11.07
C PRO A 135 -13.95 -9.53 9.99
N ASP A 136 -14.83 -8.57 9.70
CA ASP A 136 -15.91 -8.71 8.71
C ASP A 136 -15.53 -8.17 7.33
N ALA A 137 -14.31 -7.63 7.16
CA ALA A 137 -13.87 -7.11 5.88
C ALA A 137 -13.41 -8.24 4.96
N ARG A 138 -13.60 -8.05 3.65
CA ARG A 138 -12.90 -8.83 2.63
C ARG A 138 -11.46 -8.33 2.55
N HIS A 139 -10.52 -9.22 2.80
CA HIS A 139 -9.10 -8.90 2.70
C HIS A 139 -8.54 -9.26 1.32
N ILE A 140 -7.84 -8.32 0.69
CA ILE A 140 -7.14 -8.49 -0.57
C ILE A 140 -5.69 -8.07 -0.36
N TYR A 141 -4.74 -8.95 -0.66
CA TYR A 141 -3.31 -8.66 -0.50
C TYR A 141 -2.60 -8.79 -1.84
N ILE A 142 -1.93 -7.72 -2.24
CA ILE A 142 -1.18 -7.61 -3.48
C ILE A 142 0.29 -7.51 -3.08
N GLY A 143 1.09 -8.43 -3.59
CA GLY A 143 2.51 -8.47 -3.28
C GLY A 143 3.21 -9.55 -4.07
N ASN A 144 4.53 -9.59 -3.93
CA ASN A 144 5.37 -10.53 -4.64
C ASN A 144 6.31 -11.22 -3.65
N VAL A 145 6.11 -12.53 -3.47
CA VAL A 145 6.91 -13.36 -2.55
C VAL A 145 8.39 -13.45 -2.98
N ASN A 146 8.67 -13.26 -4.27
CA ASN A 146 10.03 -13.30 -4.82
C ASN A 146 10.74 -11.93 -4.73
N GLN A 147 10.11 -10.93 -4.11
CA GLN A 147 10.70 -9.62 -3.85
C GLN A 147 11.07 -9.46 -2.36
N LEU A 148 11.04 -8.22 -1.85
CA LEU A 148 11.50 -7.91 -0.51
C LEU A 148 10.61 -8.56 0.55
N ASN A 149 11.26 -9.23 1.50
CA ASN A 149 10.67 -9.65 2.76
C ASN A 149 10.54 -8.47 3.72
N PRO A 150 9.77 -8.59 4.82
CA PRO A 150 9.71 -7.57 5.84
C PRO A 150 11.12 -7.27 6.38
N HIS A 151 11.35 -6.00 6.68
CA HIS A 151 12.60 -5.57 7.31
C HIS A 151 12.62 -5.99 8.78
N VAL A 152 13.73 -6.59 9.21
CA VAL A 152 13.97 -6.99 10.60
C VAL A 152 15.26 -6.37 11.11
N ARG A 153 15.27 -5.97 12.38
CA ARG A 153 16.45 -5.42 13.07
C ARG A 153 17.28 -6.49 13.78
N CYS A 154 16.96 -7.76 13.57
CA CYS A 154 17.67 -8.92 14.11
C CYS A 154 18.16 -9.83 12.97
N PRO A 155 19.14 -10.71 13.24
CA PRO A 155 19.56 -11.72 12.26
C PRO A 155 18.37 -12.56 11.77
N ARG A 156 18.30 -12.84 10.46
CA ARG A 156 17.18 -13.59 9.85
C ARG A 156 17.07 -15.04 10.33
N ASN A 157 18.15 -15.62 10.83
CA ASN A 157 18.17 -16.95 11.43
C ASN A 157 17.74 -16.96 12.91
N SER A 158 17.48 -15.80 13.51
CA SER A 158 16.97 -15.72 14.88
C SER A 158 15.54 -16.27 14.95
N LYS A 159 15.18 -16.84 16.10
CA LYS A 159 13.80 -17.29 16.36
C LYS A 159 12.80 -16.15 16.18
N ALA A 160 13.15 -14.93 16.59
CA ALA A 160 12.31 -13.75 16.41
C ALA A 160 12.02 -13.49 14.92
N ALA A 161 13.03 -13.50 14.04
CA ALA A 161 12.80 -13.30 12.61
C ALA A 161 12.01 -14.46 11.97
N LEU A 162 12.29 -15.70 12.37
CA LEU A 162 11.64 -16.90 11.81
C LEU A 162 10.20 -17.10 12.26
N LEU A 163 9.83 -16.57 13.43
CA LEU A 163 8.50 -16.75 14.02
C LEU A 163 7.64 -15.47 13.94
N GLU A 164 8.24 -14.28 13.96
CA GLU A 164 7.50 -13.02 14.13
C GLU A 164 7.70 -12.03 12.97
N ALA A 165 8.48 -12.38 11.95
CA ALA A 165 8.77 -11.49 10.83
C ALA A 165 8.58 -12.14 9.45
N ARG A 166 7.74 -13.17 9.37
CA ARG A 166 7.30 -13.71 8.08
C ARG A 166 6.46 -12.67 7.34
N GLY A 167 6.61 -12.64 6.02
CA GLY A 167 5.79 -11.79 5.16
C GLY A 167 4.38 -12.33 5.01
N THR A 168 3.41 -11.43 4.89
CA THR A 168 1.98 -11.80 4.75
C THR A 168 1.74 -12.72 3.55
N MET A 169 2.41 -12.46 2.42
CA MET A 169 2.28 -13.32 1.23
C MET A 169 2.70 -14.77 1.48
N ASP A 170 3.81 -15.03 2.20
CA ASP A 170 4.26 -16.40 2.51
C ASP A 170 3.21 -17.14 3.36
N ILE A 171 2.59 -16.45 4.32
CA ILE A 171 1.55 -17.02 5.19
C ILE A 171 0.32 -17.39 4.38
N LEU A 172 -0.16 -16.48 3.53
CA LEU A 172 -1.36 -16.70 2.72
C LEU A 172 -1.17 -17.84 1.71
N LEU A 173 0.00 -17.92 1.07
CA LEU A 173 0.33 -19.00 0.14
C LEU A 173 0.34 -20.37 0.83
N ARG A 174 0.91 -20.48 2.03
CA ARG A 174 0.89 -21.73 2.82
C ARG A 174 -0.50 -22.16 3.27
N ARG A 175 -1.46 -21.24 3.32
CA ARG A 175 -2.85 -21.49 3.69
C ARG A 175 -3.75 -21.74 2.48
N ASN A 176 -3.18 -21.87 1.28
CA ASN A 176 -3.91 -22.10 0.03
C ASN A 176 -5.00 -21.03 -0.22
N VAL A 177 -4.72 -19.78 0.16
CA VAL A 177 -5.60 -18.66 -0.17
C VAL A 177 -5.62 -18.48 -1.70
N PRO A 178 -6.79 -18.23 -2.33
CA PRO A 178 -6.86 -18.03 -3.77
C PRO A 178 -5.89 -16.96 -4.28
N LEU A 179 -5.15 -17.29 -5.34
CA LEU A 179 -4.12 -16.42 -5.94
C LEU A 179 -4.49 -16.09 -7.39
N GLY A 180 -4.46 -14.79 -7.72
CA GLY A 180 -4.53 -14.31 -9.11
C GLY A 180 -3.15 -13.83 -9.58
N PRO A 181 -2.37 -14.65 -10.32
CA PRO A 181 -1.04 -14.24 -10.76
C PRO A 181 -1.11 -13.17 -11.85
N LEU A 182 -0.28 -12.13 -11.73
CA LEU A 182 -0.08 -11.11 -12.76
C LEU A 182 1.23 -11.39 -13.49
N LEU A 183 1.14 -12.04 -14.66
CA LEU A 183 2.31 -12.55 -15.39
C LEU A 183 2.87 -11.59 -16.44
N THR A 184 2.15 -10.52 -16.77
CA THR A 184 2.59 -9.58 -17.81
C THR A 184 3.27 -8.36 -17.18
N THR A 185 4.53 -8.13 -17.53
CA THR A 185 5.29 -6.93 -17.14
C THR A 185 5.34 -5.91 -18.28
N PHE A 186 5.09 -4.65 -17.95
CA PHE A 186 5.16 -3.53 -18.90
C PHE A 186 6.32 -2.58 -18.57
N ARG A 187 7.20 -2.94 -17.63
CA ARG A 187 8.21 -2.00 -17.11
C ARG A 187 9.47 -1.98 -17.97
N ALA A 188 10.20 -3.10 -18.02
CA ALA A 188 11.51 -3.18 -18.66
C ALA A 188 11.45 -3.79 -20.07
N HIS A 189 12.50 -3.57 -20.85
CA HIS A 189 12.72 -4.21 -22.15
C HIS A 189 12.70 -5.74 -22.01
N THR A 190 12.16 -6.48 -23.00
CA THR A 190 11.99 -7.94 -22.94
C THR A 190 13.27 -8.67 -22.56
N ALA A 191 14.40 -8.32 -23.19
CA ALA A 191 15.72 -8.87 -22.86
C ALA A 191 16.16 -8.65 -21.39
N LEU A 192 15.73 -7.56 -20.74
CA LEU A 192 16.03 -7.32 -19.32
C LEU A 192 15.14 -8.16 -18.38
N ASN A 193 13.99 -8.63 -18.87
CA ASN A 193 13.08 -9.48 -18.09
C ASN A 193 13.41 -10.97 -18.21
N GLU A 194 14.14 -11.40 -19.24
CA GLU A 194 14.44 -12.83 -19.48
C GLU A 194 15.11 -13.49 -18.28
N LEU A 195 16.22 -12.93 -17.80
CA LEU A 195 16.96 -13.52 -16.68
C LEU A 195 16.14 -13.50 -15.37
N PRO A 196 15.52 -12.38 -14.94
CA PRO A 196 14.63 -12.41 -13.77
C PRO A 196 13.45 -13.38 -13.92
N SER A 197 12.88 -13.50 -15.13
CA SER A 197 11.78 -14.44 -15.42
C SER A 197 12.20 -15.88 -15.16
N GLN A 198 13.35 -16.29 -15.69
CA GLN A 198 13.88 -17.64 -15.52
C GLN A 198 14.26 -17.94 -14.06
N LEU A 199 14.91 -17.00 -13.37
CA LEU A 199 15.42 -17.23 -12.01
C LEU A 199 14.34 -17.21 -10.94
N PHE A 200 13.32 -16.36 -11.08
CA PHE A 200 12.37 -16.06 -10.01
C PHE A 200 10.92 -16.35 -10.35
N TYR A 201 10.59 -16.63 -11.61
CA TYR A 201 9.20 -16.83 -12.04
C TYR A 201 9.05 -18.02 -13.00
N ASP A 202 9.97 -18.98 -12.98
CA ASP A 202 9.94 -20.20 -13.81
C ASP A 202 9.73 -19.94 -15.31
N GLY A 203 10.24 -18.80 -15.80
CA GLY A 203 10.06 -18.39 -17.20
C GLY A 203 8.65 -17.92 -17.56
N THR A 204 7.73 -17.77 -16.59
CA THR A 204 6.33 -17.42 -16.85
C THR A 204 6.07 -15.92 -17.05
N LEU A 205 7.05 -15.05 -16.76
CA LEU A 205 6.89 -13.60 -16.90
C LEU A 205 6.95 -13.19 -18.38
N ILE A 206 5.89 -12.54 -18.86
CA ILE A 206 5.69 -12.14 -20.26
C ILE A 206 5.91 -10.63 -20.41
N GLY A 207 6.67 -10.23 -21.43
CA GLY A 207 6.80 -8.82 -21.80
C GLY A 207 5.54 -8.30 -22.50
N GLY A 208 4.89 -7.30 -21.91
CA GLY A 208 3.72 -6.63 -22.48
C GLY A 208 4.05 -5.44 -23.39
N THR A 209 5.33 -5.16 -23.60
CA THR A 209 5.82 -4.08 -24.49
C THR A 209 6.80 -4.66 -25.50
N SER A 210 6.74 -4.17 -26.74
CA SER A 210 7.71 -4.50 -27.77
C SER A 210 9.11 -3.94 -27.43
N PRO A 211 10.18 -4.58 -27.91
CA PRO A 211 11.55 -4.06 -27.80
C PRO A 211 11.71 -2.59 -28.24
N ASN A 212 10.97 -2.20 -29.28
CA ASN A 212 11.04 -0.86 -29.86
C ASN A 212 10.50 0.23 -28.93
N GLU A 213 9.56 -0.11 -28.04
CA GLU A 213 8.97 0.83 -27.05
C GLU A 213 9.90 1.09 -25.85
N ARG A 214 11.08 0.45 -25.80
CA ARG A 214 12.05 0.52 -24.70
C ARG A 214 13.47 0.81 -25.15
N ARG A 215 13.65 1.39 -26.35
CA ARG A 215 14.95 1.87 -26.81
C ARG A 215 15.36 3.13 -26.04
N LEU A 216 16.63 3.23 -25.67
CA LEU A 216 17.22 4.50 -25.25
C LEU A 216 17.30 5.39 -26.51
N LEU A 217 16.74 6.60 -26.41
CA LEU A 217 16.80 7.62 -27.47
C LEU A 217 18.24 8.05 -27.74
#